data_AF-A0A7U9KVF3-F1
#
_entry.id   AF-A0A7U9KVF3-F1
#
_cell.length_a   1.000
_cell.length_b   1.000
_cell.length_c   1.000
_cell.angle_alpha   90.00
_cell.angle_beta   90.00
_cell.angle_gamma   90.00
#
_symmetry.space_group_name_H-M   'P 1'
#
loop_
_entity.id
_entity.type
_entity.pdbx_description
1 polymer ?
#
loop_
_entity_poly.entity_id
_entity_poly.type
_entity_poly.pdbx_seq_one_letter_code
_entity_poly.pdbx_strand_id
1 'polypeptide(L)'
;MTVRVAHVEGDDLMARYVGREGVLTANAYLGGEGIAACLRAGADVVVTGRVTDAALVSGAAAAHFGWASTDHDRLAGAVVAGHVLECGTQATGGNYAFFGAHDVRRPGFPVAEIAADGSSVITKHAGTGGAVTVGTVTAQLLYETAGARYAGPDVTARLDTVCLTQVGTDRVRIDGVRGEAPPSTVKVGLTRLGGGAMRSRSC
;
A
#
# COMPACT_ATOMS: atom_id res chain seq x y z
N MET A 1 -0.81 -25.00 19.01
CA MET A 1 -0.15 -24.49 17.80
C MET A 1 0.78 -23.37 18.22
N THR A 2 2.06 -23.41 17.84
CA THR A 2 3.02 -22.34 18.14
C THR A 2 3.04 -21.38 16.95
N VAL A 3 2.73 -20.10 17.16
CA VAL A 3 2.77 -19.07 16.12
C VAL A 3 4.22 -18.74 15.79
N ARG A 4 4.59 -18.79 14.51
CA ARG A 4 5.92 -18.43 14.01
C ARG A 4 5.94 -16.95 13.63
N VAL A 5 6.79 -16.18 14.31
CA VAL A 5 6.95 -14.75 14.06
C VAL A 5 8.29 -14.50 13.40
N ALA A 6 8.30 -13.72 12.32
CA ALA A 6 9.51 -13.23 11.66
C ALA A 6 9.50 -11.69 11.62
N HIS A 7 10.65 -11.08 11.35
CA HIS A 7 10.73 -9.63 11.21
C HIS A 7 11.59 -9.18 10.03
N VAL A 8 11.29 -7.99 9.52
CA VAL A 8 12.04 -7.31 8.44
C VAL A 8 12.83 -6.15 9.03
N GLU A 9 14.13 -6.12 8.75
CA GLU A 9 15.08 -5.08 9.16
C GLU A 9 15.74 -4.43 7.93
N GLY A 10 16.55 -3.39 8.17
CA GLY A 10 17.34 -2.71 7.14
C GLY A 10 16.83 -1.32 6.76
N ASP A 11 15.78 -0.84 7.42
CA ASP A 11 15.25 0.50 7.21
C ASP A 11 16.02 1.58 7.97
N ASP A 12 16.68 1.25 9.08
CA ASP A 12 17.43 2.22 9.89
C ASP A 12 18.70 2.71 9.16
N LEU A 13 18.69 4.01 8.84
CA LEU A 13 19.78 4.71 8.19
C LEU A 13 20.51 5.68 9.12
N MET A 14 20.26 5.65 10.43
CA MET A 14 20.81 6.63 11.37
C MET A 14 22.34 6.76 11.30
N ALA A 15 23.05 5.66 11.04
CA ALA A 15 24.50 5.67 10.83
C ALA A 15 24.95 6.64 9.71
N ARG A 16 24.14 6.84 8.66
CA ARG A 16 24.42 7.76 7.54
C ARG A 16 24.13 9.24 7.87
N TYR A 17 23.47 9.49 9.00
CA TYR A 17 23.01 10.82 9.42
C TYR A 17 23.64 11.28 10.74
N VAL A 18 24.61 10.51 11.27
CA VAL A 18 25.38 10.91 12.46
C VAL A 18 26.03 12.27 12.24
N GLY A 19 25.90 13.16 13.23
CA GLY A 19 26.42 14.53 13.16
C GLY A 19 25.54 15.53 12.41
N ARG A 20 24.42 15.10 11.80
CA ARG A 20 23.42 16.04 11.28
C ARG A 20 22.57 16.58 12.42
N GLU A 21 22.77 17.86 12.71
CA GLU A 21 22.07 18.56 13.78
C GLU A 21 20.55 18.34 13.71
N GLY A 22 19.99 17.92 14.84
CA GLY A 22 18.55 17.77 15.06
C GLY A 22 17.89 16.53 14.45
N VAL A 23 18.61 15.63 13.76
CA VAL A 23 18.03 14.36 13.26
C VAL A 23 17.97 13.33 14.39
N LEU A 24 16.77 12.86 14.71
CA LEU A 24 16.51 11.84 15.73
C LEU A 24 16.37 10.44 15.15
N THR A 25 15.70 10.30 14.01
CA THR A 25 15.54 9.03 13.29
C THR A 25 15.69 9.26 11.79
N ALA A 26 16.14 8.23 11.08
CA ALA A 26 16.24 8.19 9.64
C ALA A 26 15.86 6.79 9.15
N ASN A 27 14.69 6.64 8.55
CA ASN A 27 14.18 5.33 8.13
C ASN A 27 13.84 5.33 6.64
N ALA A 28 14.39 4.37 5.90
CA ALA A 28 14.01 4.08 4.53
C ALA A 28 12.61 3.45 4.48
N TYR A 29 11.82 3.79 3.48
CA TYR A 29 10.55 3.12 3.19
C TYR A 29 10.83 1.90 2.31
N LEU A 30 10.96 0.73 2.93
CA LEU A 30 11.22 -0.53 2.24
C LEU A 30 9.96 -1.07 1.53
N GLY A 31 10.18 -1.98 0.59
CA GLY A 31 9.13 -2.69 -0.14
C GLY A 31 8.71 -4.02 0.50
N GLY A 32 7.87 -4.76 -0.23
CA GLY A 32 7.26 -6.01 0.17
C GLY A 32 8.16 -7.24 0.08
N GLU A 33 9.34 -7.17 -0.55
CA GLU A 33 10.22 -8.35 -0.75
C GLU A 33 10.61 -9.03 0.58
N GLY A 34 10.96 -8.25 1.60
CA GLY A 34 11.29 -8.79 2.93
C GLY A 34 10.09 -9.50 3.57
N ILE A 35 8.90 -8.91 3.45
CA ILE A 35 7.64 -9.52 3.92
C ILE A 35 7.40 -10.84 3.18
N ALA A 36 7.57 -10.83 1.85
CA ALA A 36 7.34 -11.99 1.02
C ALA A 36 8.32 -13.13 1.37
N ALA A 37 9.59 -12.81 1.61
CA ALA A 37 10.60 -13.76 2.03
C ALA A 37 10.25 -14.42 3.38
N CYS A 38 9.83 -13.62 4.38
CA CYS A 38 9.39 -14.14 5.67
C CYS A 38 8.19 -15.09 5.54
N LEU A 39 7.17 -14.70 4.77
CA LEU A 39 5.97 -15.53 4.56
C LEU A 39 6.31 -16.83 3.82
N ARG A 40 7.15 -16.78 2.78
CA ARG A 40 7.62 -17.97 2.05
C ARG A 40 8.46 -18.91 2.92
N ALA A 41 9.18 -18.38 3.91
CA ALA A 41 9.89 -19.16 4.92
C ALA A 41 8.95 -19.79 5.98
N GLY A 42 7.65 -19.53 5.89
CA GLY A 42 6.65 -20.08 6.80
C GLY A 42 6.40 -19.22 8.03
N ALA A 43 6.64 -17.91 8.01
CA ALA A 43 6.14 -17.05 9.08
C ALA A 43 4.60 -17.01 9.06
N ASP A 44 3.98 -17.09 10.24
CA ASP A 44 2.53 -16.87 10.41
C ASP A 44 2.24 -15.38 10.63
N VAL A 45 3.18 -14.65 11.25
CA VAL A 45 3.13 -13.20 11.49
C VAL A 45 4.48 -12.59 11.10
N VAL A 46 4.44 -11.47 10.37
CA VAL A 46 5.63 -10.69 10.02
C VAL A 46 5.53 -9.31 10.67
N VAL A 47 6.58 -8.93 11.40
CA VAL A 47 6.73 -7.60 12.00
C VAL A 47 7.75 -6.80 11.20
N THR A 48 7.38 -5.65 10.67
CA THR A 48 8.30 -4.83 9.87
C THR A 48 8.68 -3.56 10.61
N GLY A 49 9.90 -3.07 10.35
CA GLY A 49 10.24 -1.66 10.53
C GLY A 49 9.46 -0.77 9.54
N ARG A 50 10.11 0.27 9.02
CA ARG A 50 9.48 1.14 8.03
C ARG A 50 9.40 0.47 6.65
N VAL A 51 8.17 0.18 6.22
CA VAL A 51 7.82 -0.17 4.84
C VAL A 51 6.86 0.87 4.27
N THR A 52 6.60 0.86 2.96
CA THR A 52 5.44 1.58 2.42
C THR A 52 4.15 0.88 2.85
N ASP A 53 3.05 1.61 3.01
CA ASP A 53 1.77 1.06 3.45
C ASP A 53 1.29 -0.03 2.45
N ALA A 54 1.45 0.24 1.15
CA ALA A 54 1.18 -0.73 0.09
C ALA A 54 2.08 -2.00 0.12
N ALA A 55 3.27 -1.95 0.73
CA ALA A 55 4.18 -3.10 0.82
C ALA A 55 3.59 -4.27 1.63
N LEU A 56 2.72 -3.95 2.60
CA LEU A 56 2.01 -4.95 3.39
C LEU A 56 1.13 -5.83 2.51
N VAL A 57 0.58 -5.25 1.44
CA VAL A 57 -0.31 -5.95 0.49
C VAL A 57 0.50 -6.57 -0.66
N SER A 58 1.42 -5.82 -1.28
CA SER A 58 2.25 -6.35 -2.37
C SER A 58 3.13 -7.51 -1.91
N GLY A 59 3.73 -7.44 -0.71
CA GLY A 59 4.56 -8.50 -0.15
C GLY A 59 3.77 -9.76 0.17
N ALA A 60 2.57 -9.62 0.75
CA ALA A 60 1.67 -10.74 1.03
C ALA A 60 1.18 -11.40 -0.27
N ALA A 61 0.77 -10.61 -1.26
CA ALA A 61 0.32 -11.11 -2.56
C ALA A 61 1.46 -11.82 -3.31
N ALA A 62 2.66 -11.24 -3.34
CA ALA A 62 3.82 -11.84 -3.97
C ALA A 62 4.22 -13.18 -3.32
N ALA A 63 4.14 -13.30 -1.99
CA ALA A 63 4.35 -14.58 -1.32
C ALA A 63 3.27 -15.60 -1.67
N HIS A 64 2.00 -15.20 -1.65
CA HIS A 64 0.87 -16.09 -1.89
C HIS A 64 0.85 -16.64 -3.32
N PHE A 65 1.09 -15.77 -4.31
CA PHE A 65 1.03 -16.15 -5.73
C PHE A 65 2.40 -16.52 -6.33
N GLY A 66 3.48 -16.43 -5.57
CA GLY A 66 4.83 -16.76 -6.05
C GLY A 66 5.36 -15.81 -7.12
N TRP A 67 4.97 -14.53 -7.08
CA TRP A 67 5.42 -13.54 -8.06
C TRP A 67 6.90 -13.21 -7.91
N ALA A 68 7.57 -13.00 -9.04
CA ALA A 68 8.93 -12.48 -9.06
C ALA A 68 8.93 -10.95 -8.87
N SER A 69 10.05 -10.40 -8.41
CA SER A 69 10.24 -8.94 -8.31
C SER A 69 10.14 -8.21 -9.66
N THR A 70 10.26 -8.94 -10.77
CA THR A 70 10.11 -8.43 -12.14
C THR A 70 8.70 -8.58 -12.70
N ASP A 71 7.75 -9.17 -11.97
CA ASP A 71 6.33 -9.28 -12.37
C ASP A 71 5.61 -7.93 -12.16
N HIS A 72 6.12 -6.87 -12.79
CA HIS A 72 5.77 -5.49 -12.48
C HIS A 72 4.27 -5.21 -12.57
N ASP A 73 3.55 -5.75 -13.55
CA ASP A 73 2.10 -5.51 -13.68
C ASP A 73 1.32 -6.11 -12.49
N ARG A 74 1.72 -7.31 -12.04
CA ARG A 74 1.07 -7.97 -10.90
C ARG A 74 1.37 -7.25 -9.60
N LEU A 75 2.63 -6.85 -9.41
CA LEU A 75 3.06 -6.03 -8.28
C LEU A 75 2.35 -4.68 -8.28
N ALA A 76 2.19 -4.04 -9.45
CA ALA A 76 1.50 -2.76 -9.55
C ALA A 76 0.02 -2.89 -9.19
N GLY A 77 -0.65 -3.95 -9.63
CA GLY A 77 -2.01 -4.26 -9.22
C GLY A 77 -2.16 -4.40 -7.70
N ALA A 78 -1.23 -5.11 -7.05
CA ALA A 78 -1.23 -5.25 -5.59
C ALA A 78 -0.85 -3.96 -4.85
N VAL A 79 0.06 -3.13 -5.40
CA VAL A 79 0.35 -1.81 -4.85
C VAL A 79 -0.86 -0.90 -4.92
N VAL A 80 -1.59 -0.89 -6.04
CA VAL A 80 -2.85 -0.14 -6.19
C VAL A 80 -3.90 -0.65 -5.20
N ALA A 81 -4.04 -1.96 -5.02
CA ALA A 81 -4.93 -2.50 -3.99
C ALA A 81 -4.50 -2.06 -2.58
N GLY A 82 -3.20 -2.07 -2.27
CA GLY A 82 -2.65 -1.61 -1.01
C GLY A 82 -2.92 -0.12 -0.74
N HIS A 83 -2.73 0.73 -1.74
CA HIS A 83 -3.07 2.16 -1.70
C HIS A 83 -4.58 2.39 -1.49
N VAL A 84 -5.44 1.45 -1.88
CA VAL A 84 -6.88 1.54 -1.58
C VAL A 84 -7.21 1.10 -0.16
N LEU A 85 -6.45 0.18 0.42
CA LEU A 85 -6.67 -0.32 1.78
C LEU A 85 -6.11 0.57 2.89
N GLU A 86 -5.16 1.45 2.56
CA GLU A 86 -4.55 2.36 3.54
C GLU A 86 -5.52 3.43 4.07
N CYS A 87 -5.05 4.19 5.07
CA CYS A 87 -5.78 5.30 5.68
C CYS A 87 -7.16 4.96 6.28
N GLY A 88 -7.45 3.69 6.54
CA GLY A 88 -8.63 3.24 7.28
C GLY A 88 -9.87 3.06 6.41
N THR A 89 -10.93 3.84 6.65
CA THR A 89 -12.24 3.65 6.00
C THR A 89 -12.44 4.53 4.76
N GLN A 90 -11.37 5.12 4.22
CA GLN A 90 -11.47 6.11 3.14
C GLN A 90 -12.11 5.55 1.87
N ALA A 91 -11.66 4.39 1.39
CA ALA A 91 -12.24 3.70 0.22
C ALA A 91 -13.72 3.31 0.36
N THR A 92 -14.25 3.36 1.59
CA THR A 92 -15.66 3.10 1.90
C THR A 92 -16.48 4.37 2.17
N GLY A 93 -15.91 5.54 1.84
CA GLY A 93 -16.58 6.85 1.93
C GLY A 93 -15.97 7.83 2.92
N GLY A 94 -14.93 7.45 3.69
CA GLY A 94 -14.35 8.29 4.74
C GLY A 94 -13.68 9.59 4.27
N ASN A 95 -13.20 9.64 3.02
CA ASN A 95 -12.64 10.84 2.39
C ASN A 95 -13.48 11.33 1.20
N TYR A 96 -14.70 10.80 1.03
CA TYR A 96 -15.52 11.10 -0.14
C TYR A 96 -16.27 12.42 0.04
N ALA A 97 -16.11 13.35 -0.90
CA ALA A 97 -16.63 14.71 -0.78
C ALA A 97 -18.17 14.79 -0.70
N PHE A 98 -18.88 13.76 -1.20
CA PHE A 98 -20.33 13.68 -1.16
C PHE A 98 -20.81 13.02 0.14
N PHE A 99 -20.54 13.65 1.28
CA PHE A 99 -20.77 13.13 2.63
C PHE A 99 -22.23 12.74 2.94
N GLY A 100 -23.21 13.21 2.16
CA GLY A 100 -24.62 12.83 2.30
C GLY A 100 -25.05 11.62 1.44
N ALA A 101 -24.19 11.09 0.58
CA ALA A 101 -24.54 10.00 -0.34
C ALA A 101 -24.67 8.63 0.37
N HIS A 102 -23.99 8.44 1.50
CA HIS A 102 -23.90 7.17 2.22
C HIS A 102 -23.87 7.39 3.73
N ASP A 103 -24.25 6.38 4.52
CA ASP A 103 -24.12 6.43 5.99
C ASP A 103 -22.66 6.25 6.43
N VAL A 104 -21.91 7.34 6.51
CA VAL A 104 -20.49 7.34 6.91
C VAL A 104 -20.28 7.52 8.41
N ARG A 105 -21.28 7.26 9.26
CA ARG A 105 -21.10 7.32 10.74
C ARG A 105 -20.22 6.19 11.26
N ARG A 106 -20.36 4.99 10.68
CA ARG A 106 -19.58 3.79 11.02
C ARG A 106 -19.23 2.98 9.77
N PRO A 107 -18.44 3.56 8.85
CA PRO A 107 -18.03 2.87 7.64
C PRO A 107 -17.20 1.63 7.96
N GLY A 108 -17.40 0.55 7.20
CA GLY A 108 -16.58 -0.66 7.32
C GLY A 108 -15.17 -0.44 6.81
N PHE A 109 -14.18 -1.17 7.33
CA PHE A 109 -12.85 -1.19 6.71
C PHE A 109 -12.93 -1.88 5.34
N PRO A 110 -12.19 -1.38 4.33
CA PRO A 110 -12.15 -2.00 3.03
C PRO A 110 -11.44 -3.35 3.08
N VAL A 111 -11.82 -4.23 2.17
CA VAL A 111 -11.23 -5.56 1.95
C VAL A 111 -10.87 -5.65 0.48
N ALA A 112 -9.68 -6.15 0.15
CA ALA A 112 -9.29 -6.44 -1.23
C ALA A 112 -9.19 -7.94 -1.45
N GLU A 113 -9.95 -8.45 -2.41
CA GLU A 113 -9.82 -9.81 -2.92
C GLU A 113 -8.90 -9.77 -4.14
N ILE A 114 -7.64 -10.14 -3.96
CA ILE A 114 -6.60 -10.04 -5.00
C ILE A 114 -6.53 -11.36 -5.79
N ALA A 115 -6.45 -11.26 -7.12
CA ALA A 115 -6.29 -12.38 -8.03
C ALA A 115 -4.82 -12.57 -8.45
N ALA A 116 -4.51 -13.75 -8.99
CA ALA A 116 -3.14 -14.13 -9.38
C ALA A 116 -2.54 -13.27 -10.51
N ASP A 117 -3.37 -12.56 -11.27
CA ASP A 117 -2.95 -11.62 -12.32
C ASP A 117 -2.71 -10.19 -11.80
N GLY A 118 -2.90 -9.94 -10.50
CA GLY A 118 -2.79 -8.62 -9.87
C GLY A 118 -4.07 -7.79 -9.89
N SER A 119 -5.13 -8.23 -10.59
CA SER A 119 -6.45 -7.59 -10.47
C SER A 119 -7.04 -7.82 -9.08
N SER A 120 -7.95 -6.95 -8.65
CA SER A 120 -8.60 -7.11 -7.35
C SER A 120 -10.05 -6.64 -7.34
N VAL A 121 -10.82 -7.13 -6.38
CA VAL A 121 -12.13 -6.57 -6.04
C VAL A 121 -12.06 -5.94 -4.65
N ILE A 122 -12.33 -4.65 -4.59
CA ILE A 122 -12.50 -3.92 -3.33
C ILE A 122 -13.93 -4.10 -2.86
N THR A 123 -14.08 -4.45 -1.59
CA THR A 123 -15.37 -4.64 -0.92
C THR A 123 -15.29 -4.25 0.55
N LYS A 124 -16.36 -4.48 1.31
CA LYS A 124 -16.41 -4.23 2.76
C LYS A 124 -17.30 -5.27 3.44
N HIS A 125 -17.19 -5.39 4.76
CA HIS A 125 -18.07 -6.26 5.54
C HIS A 125 -19.54 -5.82 5.45
N ALA A 126 -20.44 -6.79 5.28
CA ALA A 126 -21.89 -6.57 5.32
C ALA A 126 -22.33 -6.01 6.69
N GLY A 127 -23.40 -5.21 6.70
CA GLY A 127 -23.97 -4.63 7.92
C GLY A 127 -23.18 -3.45 8.51
N THR A 128 -22.08 -3.03 7.88
CA THR A 128 -21.37 -1.78 8.22
C THR A 128 -21.92 -0.60 7.42
N GLY A 129 -21.67 0.63 7.87
CA GLY A 129 -21.95 1.84 7.09
C GLY A 129 -20.98 1.99 5.90
N GLY A 130 -21.02 3.16 5.28
CA GLY A 130 -20.24 3.49 4.09
C GLY A 130 -20.75 2.77 2.84
N ALA A 131 -20.04 2.95 1.75
CA ALA A 131 -20.29 2.25 0.49
C ALA A 131 -18.98 2.05 -0.27
N VAL A 132 -18.88 0.95 -1.01
CA VAL A 132 -17.79 0.74 -1.98
C VAL A 132 -18.33 0.96 -3.39
N THR A 133 -18.04 2.15 -3.91
CA THR A 133 -18.44 2.58 -5.25
C THR A 133 -17.22 3.00 -6.05
N VAL A 134 -17.35 3.06 -7.37
CA VAL A 134 -16.29 3.63 -8.23
C VAL A 134 -15.86 5.01 -7.70
N GLY A 135 -16.81 5.84 -7.25
CA GLY A 135 -16.52 7.16 -6.68
C GLY A 135 -15.67 7.12 -5.40
N THR A 136 -16.02 6.28 -4.43
CA THR A 136 -15.27 6.19 -3.15
C THR A 136 -13.88 5.59 -3.36
N VAL A 137 -13.75 4.58 -4.22
CA VAL A 137 -12.46 3.99 -4.58
C VAL A 137 -11.60 4.98 -5.37
N THR A 138 -12.19 5.77 -6.27
CA THR A 138 -11.48 6.83 -7.00
C THR A 138 -10.95 7.89 -6.06
N ALA A 139 -11.75 8.35 -5.09
CA ALA A 139 -11.32 9.35 -4.11
C ALA A 139 -10.11 8.86 -3.30
N GLN A 140 -10.10 7.59 -2.89
CA GLN A 140 -8.94 6.99 -2.24
C GLN A 140 -7.75 6.86 -3.17
N LEU A 141 -7.94 6.41 -4.41
CA LEU A 141 -6.85 6.27 -5.39
C LEU A 141 -6.16 7.59 -5.70
N LEU A 142 -6.89 8.70 -5.65
CA LEU A 142 -6.33 10.03 -5.90
C LEU A 142 -5.75 10.67 -4.63
N TYR A 143 -6.05 10.15 -3.45
CA TYR A 143 -5.54 10.66 -2.18
C TYR A 143 -4.01 10.52 -2.09
N GLU A 144 -3.32 11.59 -1.68
CA GLU A 144 -1.85 11.66 -1.56
C GLU A 144 -1.06 11.27 -2.84
N THR A 145 -1.70 11.35 -4.01
CA THR A 145 -1.04 11.11 -5.30
C THR A 145 -0.64 12.42 -5.97
N ALA A 146 0.58 12.47 -6.50
CA ALA A 146 1.14 13.66 -7.16
C ALA A 146 1.01 13.63 -8.69
N GLY A 147 0.66 12.49 -9.28
CA GLY A 147 0.55 12.31 -10.72
C GLY A 147 0.37 10.85 -11.12
N ALA A 148 0.40 10.58 -12.43
CA ALA A 148 0.10 9.27 -13.00
C ALA A 148 1.10 8.15 -12.62
N ARG A 149 2.35 8.49 -12.30
CA ARG A 149 3.37 7.55 -11.86
C ARG A 149 3.46 7.55 -10.35
N TYR A 150 2.99 6.48 -9.73
CA TYR A 150 3.07 6.26 -8.30
C TYR A 150 4.29 5.39 -7.99
N ALA A 151 5.40 6.05 -7.65
CA ALA A 151 6.69 5.39 -7.45
C ALA A 151 6.75 4.74 -6.06
N GLY A 152 6.84 3.41 -6.02
CA GLY A 152 7.06 2.61 -4.82
C GLY A 152 8.33 1.76 -4.91
N PRO A 153 8.85 1.26 -3.77
CA PRO A 153 10.07 0.45 -3.72
C PRO A 153 9.94 -0.90 -4.45
N ASP A 154 8.73 -1.46 -4.55
CA ASP A 154 8.49 -2.71 -5.28
C ASP A 154 8.33 -2.48 -6.79
N VAL A 155 7.67 -1.39 -7.17
CA VAL A 155 7.28 -1.08 -8.55
C VAL A 155 6.85 0.38 -8.66
N THR A 156 6.99 0.98 -9.84
CA THR A 156 6.29 2.23 -10.17
C THR A 156 4.94 1.88 -10.82
N ALA A 157 3.84 2.11 -10.10
CA ALA A 157 2.50 1.84 -10.62
C ALA A 157 2.01 2.98 -11.52
N ARG A 158 1.41 2.62 -12.67
CA ARG A 158 0.81 3.57 -13.62
C ARG A 158 -0.67 3.76 -13.31
N LEU A 159 -0.99 4.76 -12.49
CA LEU A 159 -2.36 5.07 -12.08
C LEU A 159 -3.26 5.45 -13.27
N ASP A 160 -2.67 6.00 -14.34
CA ASP A 160 -3.36 6.33 -15.59
C ASP A 160 -3.79 5.09 -16.41
N THR A 161 -3.41 3.89 -15.99
CA THR A 161 -3.83 2.62 -16.61
C THR A 161 -4.89 1.87 -15.79
N VAL A 162 -5.21 2.35 -14.59
CA VAL A 162 -6.16 1.71 -13.69
C VAL A 162 -7.57 1.79 -14.26
N CYS A 163 -8.23 0.64 -14.39
CA CYS A 163 -9.64 0.54 -14.74
C CYS A 163 -10.46 0.16 -13.51
N LEU A 164 -11.52 0.94 -13.24
CA LEU A 164 -12.47 0.68 -12.15
C LEU A 164 -13.83 0.30 -12.72
N THR A 165 -14.35 -0.86 -12.32
CA THR A 165 -15.66 -1.36 -12.76
C THR A 165 -16.52 -1.73 -11.55
N GLN A 166 -17.74 -1.21 -11.48
CA GLN A 166 -18.72 -1.67 -10.48
C GLN A 166 -19.19 -3.08 -10.87
N VAL A 167 -18.91 -4.08 -10.04
CA VAL A 167 -19.24 -5.50 -10.32
C VAL A 167 -20.30 -6.06 -9.38
N GLY A 168 -20.85 -5.22 -8.50
CA GLY A 168 -21.95 -5.56 -7.61
C GLY A 168 -22.15 -4.48 -6.54
N THR A 169 -23.11 -4.69 -5.66
CA THR A 169 -23.30 -3.83 -4.47
C THR A 169 -22.07 -3.91 -3.59
N ASP A 170 -21.48 -2.75 -3.25
CA ASP A 170 -20.25 -2.65 -2.46
C ASP A 170 -19.07 -3.45 -3.03
N ARG A 171 -18.97 -3.55 -4.36
CA ARG A 171 -17.91 -4.29 -5.05
C ARG A 171 -17.42 -3.56 -6.29
N VAL A 172 -16.17 -3.12 -6.23
CA VAL A 172 -15.48 -2.44 -7.32
C VAL A 172 -14.26 -3.27 -7.72
N ARG A 173 -14.25 -3.72 -8.97
CA ARG A 173 -13.09 -4.37 -9.58
C ARG A 173 -12.08 -3.32 -10.02
N ILE A 174 -10.81 -3.61 -9.75
CA ILE A 174 -9.62 -2.89 -10.20
C ILE A 174 -8.83 -3.83 -11.13
N ASP A 175 -8.60 -3.41 -12.37
CA ASP A 175 -7.77 -4.14 -13.33
C ASP A 175 -7.07 -3.21 -14.32
N GLY A 176 -6.33 -3.78 -15.29
CA GLY A 176 -5.60 -3.01 -16.31
C GLY A 176 -4.31 -2.33 -15.82
N VAL A 177 -3.96 -2.47 -14.53
CA VAL A 177 -2.82 -1.78 -13.92
C VAL A 177 -1.50 -2.22 -14.55
N ARG A 178 -0.72 -1.25 -15.04
CA ARG A 178 0.62 -1.45 -15.60
C ARG A 178 1.70 -1.06 -14.59
N GLY A 179 2.77 -1.85 -14.54
CA GLY A 179 3.95 -1.57 -13.72
C GLY A 179 5.17 -1.18 -14.55
N GLU A 180 5.94 -0.22 -14.06
CA GLU A 180 7.29 0.09 -14.51
C GLU A 180 8.28 -0.33 -13.42
N ALA A 181 9.56 -0.54 -13.78
CA ALA A 181 10.59 -0.88 -12.80
C ALA A 181 10.61 0.12 -11.62
N PRO A 182 10.89 -0.34 -10.38
CA PRO A 182 10.99 0.56 -9.25
C PRO A 182 12.10 1.60 -9.46
N PRO A 183 11.98 2.80 -8.85
CA PRO A 183 13.04 3.80 -8.89
C PRO A 183 14.32 3.26 -8.25
N SER A 184 15.48 3.73 -8.70
CA SER A 184 16.78 3.36 -8.12
C SER A 184 17.03 3.95 -6.72
N THR A 185 16.05 4.64 -6.13
CA THR A 185 16.14 5.31 -4.84
C THR A 185 14.84 5.13 -4.07
N VAL A 186 14.92 5.12 -2.74
CA VAL A 186 13.76 4.99 -1.85
C VAL A 186 13.55 6.25 -1.01
N LYS A 187 12.31 6.44 -0.56
CA LYS A 187 11.95 7.55 0.33
C LYS A 187 12.57 7.36 1.71
N VAL A 188 13.08 8.44 2.32
CA VAL A 188 13.57 8.42 3.70
C VAL A 188 12.77 9.39 4.57
N GLY A 189 12.22 8.88 5.67
CA GLY A 189 11.62 9.69 6.72
C GLY A 189 12.68 10.16 7.70
N LEU A 190 12.84 11.48 7.85
CA LEU A 190 13.70 12.07 8.88
C LEU A 190 12.86 12.75 9.95
N THR A 191 13.04 12.35 11.20
CA THR A 191 12.35 12.95 12.35
C THR A 191 13.28 13.92 13.08
N ARG A 192 12.76 15.07 13.49
CA ARG A 192 13.47 16.10 14.27
C ARG A 192 12.59 16.58 15.42
N LEU A 193 13.20 17.17 16.46
CA LEU A 193 12.46 17.90 17.50
C LEU A 193 11.71 19.08 16.84
N GLY A 194 10.38 19.11 16.97
CA GLY A 194 9.51 20.15 16.37
C GLY A 194 8.74 19.75 15.11
N GLY A 195 8.90 18.51 14.63
CA GLY A 195 8.16 17.99 13.46
C GLY A 195 9.08 17.46 12.35
N GLY A 196 8.63 16.44 11.62
CA GLY A 196 9.43 15.71 10.62
C GLY A 196 9.57 16.43 9.28
N ALA A 197 10.72 16.26 8.62
CA ALA A 197 10.94 16.69 7.25
C ALA A 197 11.11 15.45 6.37
N MET A 198 10.12 15.17 5.51
CA MET A 198 10.15 14.04 4.61
C MET A 198 10.90 14.42 3.33
N ARG A 199 11.91 13.63 2.93
CA ARG A 199 12.68 13.88 1.71
C ARG A 199 12.93 12.56 0.98
N SER A 200 12.56 12.48 -0.29
CA SER A 200 13.11 11.46 -1.19
C SER A 200 14.60 11.77 -1.40
N ARG A 201 15.47 10.81 -1.11
CA ARG A 201 16.92 10.93 -1.30
C ARG A 201 17.46 9.58 -1.75
N SER A 202 18.51 9.60 -2.57
CA SER A 202 19.28 8.41 -2.90
C SER A 202 19.78 7.71 -1.64
N CYS A 203 19.49 6.41 -1.53
CA CYS A 203 20.05 5.50 -0.54
C CYS A 203 20.75 4.35 -1.24
#